data_AF-A0A8G2F515-F1
#
_entry.id   AF-A0A8G2F515-F1
#
_cell.length_a   1.000
_cell.length_b   1.000
_cell.length_c   1.000
_cell.angle_alpha   90.00
_cell.angle_beta   90.00
_cell.angle_gamma   90.00
#
_symmetry.space_group_name_H-M   'P 1'
#
loop_
_entity.id
_entity.type
_entity.pdbx_description
1 polymer ?
#
loop_
_entity_poly.entity_id
_entity_poly.type
_entity_poly.pdbx_seq_one_letter_code
_entity_poly.pdbx_strand_id
1 'polypeptide(L)'
;MIDNCYIDGVSARSRFGVWVTKGGYKDLLTFPALKEPDKNDWPEEDGIEVDLSEPRLQEKDITISFLASDPNIDASDFIAYVSNPGYHTLYVPILKRTWQLRLSDQLANRVYPSAREFSLKFIEDAPVRPVASLPDPGLFIRDSGYELDGVSFADYGVVVDVARNELLKAPAAKKNLCRKVSTTDGQIYDVDHLVFESKDVTFKCHFKAVSMDAFWQCYDAFFAALIQPEERQLYVDYTGEEYPCYYKQSSGFKILSISNPVLVEFSFTLVFTVFRVGETEYLLATEGGELIVLEDDGETVIDLGYGE
;
A
#
# COMPACT_ATOMS: atom_id res chain seq x y z
N MET A 1 -4.66 4.85 -32.47
CA MET A 1 -4.25 5.05 -31.06
C MET A 1 -2.81 5.54 -31.09
N ILE A 2 -2.61 6.76 -30.61
CA ILE A 2 -1.34 7.52 -30.54
C ILE A 2 -0.40 6.80 -29.56
N ASP A 3 0.91 6.93 -29.76
CA ASP A 3 1.98 6.29 -28.97
C ASP A 3 1.67 6.17 -27.47
N ASN A 4 1.80 4.96 -26.91
CA ASN A 4 1.39 4.67 -25.52
C ASN A 4 2.56 4.63 -24.52
N CYS A 5 3.79 4.89 -24.99
CA CYS A 5 5.00 4.87 -24.19
C CYS A 5 6.11 5.67 -24.91
N TYR A 6 6.81 6.50 -24.15
CA TYR A 6 7.99 7.24 -24.59
C TYR A 6 9.14 6.90 -23.67
N ILE A 7 10.33 6.67 -24.24
CA ILE A 7 11.57 6.48 -23.48
C ILE A 7 12.58 7.54 -23.94
N ASP A 8 13.09 8.31 -22.99
CA ASP A 8 13.98 9.47 -23.23
C ASP A 8 13.37 10.50 -24.19
N GLY A 9 12.05 10.70 -24.11
CA GLY A 9 11.30 11.58 -25.01
C GLY A 9 11.08 11.00 -26.41
N VAL A 10 11.56 9.78 -26.68
CA VAL A 10 11.43 9.10 -27.96
C VAL A 10 10.25 8.14 -27.92
N SER A 11 9.38 8.23 -28.91
CA SER A 11 8.25 7.31 -29.06
C SER A 11 8.72 5.88 -29.31
N ALA A 12 8.35 4.96 -28.41
CA ALA A 12 8.68 3.54 -28.55
C ALA A 12 8.05 2.93 -29.82
N ARG A 13 6.82 3.35 -30.13
CA ARG A 13 6.06 2.83 -31.26
C ARG A 13 6.48 3.44 -32.59
N SER A 14 6.62 4.75 -32.67
CA SER A 14 6.98 5.41 -33.93
C SER A 14 8.42 5.12 -34.36
N ARG A 15 9.36 5.01 -33.41
CA ARG A 15 10.77 4.71 -33.73
C ARG A 15 11.08 3.23 -33.86
N PHE A 16 10.50 2.41 -32.98
CA PHE A 16 10.89 1.00 -32.87
C PHE A 16 9.73 0.02 -33.08
N GLY A 17 8.53 0.49 -33.40
CA GLY A 17 7.34 -0.37 -33.54
C GLY A 17 6.97 -1.16 -32.28
N VAL A 18 7.41 -0.71 -31.10
CA VAL A 18 7.16 -1.35 -29.82
C VAL A 18 6.09 -0.60 -29.04
N TRP A 19 5.18 -1.30 -28.37
CA TRP A 19 4.25 -0.72 -27.41
C TRP A 19 4.15 -1.57 -26.14
N VAL A 20 3.74 -0.92 -25.06
CA VAL A 20 3.43 -1.60 -23.79
C VAL A 20 2.11 -2.35 -23.95
N THR A 21 2.05 -3.59 -23.49
CA THR A 21 0.82 -4.41 -23.53
C THR A 21 -0.22 -3.88 -22.54
N LYS A 22 -1.50 -4.24 -22.72
CA LYS A 22 -2.56 -3.83 -21.79
C LYS A 22 -2.24 -4.37 -20.39
N GLY A 23 -2.14 -3.49 -19.40
CA GLY A 23 -1.76 -3.84 -18.02
C GLY A 23 -0.26 -4.05 -17.82
N GLY A 24 0.57 -3.91 -18.85
CA GLY A 24 2.04 -4.02 -18.77
C GLY A 24 2.71 -2.91 -17.96
N TYR A 25 1.96 -1.88 -17.54
CA TYR A 25 2.41 -0.76 -16.71
C TYR A 25 2.03 -0.90 -15.23
N LYS A 26 1.46 -2.04 -14.80
CA LYS A 26 0.97 -2.23 -13.42
C LYS A 26 2.02 -1.95 -12.34
N ASP A 27 3.26 -2.39 -12.55
CA ASP A 27 4.34 -2.26 -11.57
C ASP A 27 4.83 -0.81 -11.45
N LEU A 28 4.54 0.06 -12.43
CA LEU A 28 4.84 1.49 -12.35
C LEU A 28 4.01 2.19 -11.27
N LEU A 29 2.79 1.70 -11.03
CA LEU A 29 1.85 2.24 -10.05
C LEU A 29 2.16 1.75 -8.62
N THR A 30 2.92 0.67 -8.48
CA THR A 30 3.32 0.17 -7.16
C THR A 30 4.09 1.26 -6.41
N PHE A 31 3.62 1.58 -5.20
CA PHE A 31 4.36 2.45 -4.30
C PHE A 31 5.51 1.66 -3.65
N PRO A 32 6.72 2.23 -3.54
CA PRO A 32 7.88 1.52 -3.00
C PRO A 32 7.65 1.05 -1.56
N ALA A 33 8.19 -0.11 -1.22
CA ALA A 33 8.15 -0.61 0.15
C ALA A 33 9.01 0.26 1.09
N LEU A 34 8.69 0.25 2.37
CA LEU A 34 9.53 0.82 3.40
C LEU A 34 10.76 -0.07 3.60
N LYS A 35 11.94 0.53 3.76
CA LYS A 35 13.10 -0.17 4.33
C LYS A 35 12.71 -0.63 5.71
N GLU A 36 13.06 -1.86 6.06
CA GLU A 36 12.75 -2.39 7.38
C GLU A 36 13.36 -1.47 8.45
N PRO A 37 12.53 -0.82 9.28
CA PRO A 37 13.03 0.06 10.33
C PRO A 37 13.65 -0.77 11.45
N ASP A 38 14.58 -0.14 12.18
CA ASP A 38 15.13 -0.72 13.40
C ASP A 38 14.01 -0.86 14.44
N LYS A 39 14.00 -1.97 15.18
CA LYS A 39 12.94 -2.27 16.14
C LYS A 39 13.45 -3.08 17.33
N ASN A 40 12.79 -2.89 18.47
CA ASN A 40 12.91 -3.76 19.63
C ASN A 40 11.61 -4.56 19.79
N ASP A 41 11.77 -5.82 20.17
CA ASP A 41 10.67 -6.74 20.46
C ASP A 41 10.89 -7.31 21.87
N TRP A 42 10.19 -6.71 22.83
CA TRP A 42 10.31 -7.06 24.24
C TRP A 42 9.40 -8.25 24.56
N PRO A 43 9.93 -9.36 25.13
CA PRO A 43 9.13 -10.55 25.46
C PRO A 43 7.99 -10.30 26.44
N GLU A 44 8.07 -9.24 27.24
CA GLU A 44 7.14 -8.89 28.31
C GLU A 44 6.09 -7.85 27.91
N GLU A 45 6.21 -7.24 26.74
CA GLU A 45 5.30 -6.18 26.25
C GLU A 45 4.55 -6.64 25.01
N ASP A 46 3.35 -6.08 24.79
CA ASP A 46 2.64 -6.27 23.53
C ASP A 46 3.36 -5.55 22.40
N GLY A 47 3.38 -6.19 21.23
CA GLY A 47 3.81 -5.55 20.01
C GLY A 47 5.32 -5.36 19.89
N ILE A 48 5.71 -4.31 19.17
CA ILE A 48 7.11 -3.94 18.92
C ILE A 48 7.28 -2.43 19.06
N GLU A 49 8.48 -2.00 19.45
CA GLU A 49 8.90 -0.60 19.39
C GLU A 49 9.71 -0.38 18.12
N VAL A 50 9.33 0.58 17.28
CA VAL A 50 9.94 0.78 15.96
C VAL A 50 10.47 2.20 15.82
N ASP A 51 11.70 2.35 15.31
CA ASP A 51 12.23 3.66 14.96
C ASP A 51 11.65 4.14 13.62
N LEU A 52 10.67 5.03 13.72
CA LEU A 52 10.00 5.69 12.60
C LEU A 52 10.33 7.17 12.52
N SER A 53 11.41 7.64 13.14
CA SER A 53 11.81 9.05 13.10
C SER A 53 12.11 9.52 11.66
N GLU A 54 12.63 8.62 10.82
CA GLU A 54 13.03 8.94 9.45
C GLU A 54 12.72 7.82 8.42
N PRO A 55 11.44 7.47 8.17
CA PRO A 55 11.09 6.29 7.38
C PRO A 55 11.70 6.35 5.96
N ARG A 56 12.41 5.30 5.54
CA ARG A 56 13.14 5.23 4.26
C ARG A 56 12.45 4.30 3.26
N LEU A 57 12.38 4.69 1.99
CA LEU A 57 11.84 3.85 0.92
C LEU A 57 12.94 2.95 0.32
N GLN A 58 12.56 1.74 -0.08
CA GLN A 58 13.39 0.84 -0.89
C GLN A 58 13.39 1.27 -2.36
N GLU A 59 14.37 0.80 -3.12
CA GLU A 59 14.30 0.77 -4.57
C GLU A 59 13.09 -0.04 -5.04
N LYS A 60 12.61 0.25 -6.25
CA LYS A 60 11.44 -0.41 -6.81
C LYS A 60 11.78 -1.19 -8.08
N ASP A 61 11.52 -2.48 -8.03
CA ASP A 61 11.52 -3.36 -9.21
C ASP A 61 10.27 -3.13 -10.06
N ILE A 62 10.46 -2.93 -11.37
CA ILE A 62 9.39 -2.64 -12.31
C ILE A 62 9.51 -3.55 -13.52
N THR A 63 8.55 -4.45 -13.70
CA THR A 63 8.46 -5.24 -14.93
C THR A 63 7.51 -4.59 -15.91
N ILE A 64 7.98 -4.38 -17.14
CA ILE A 64 7.16 -3.86 -18.23
C ILE A 64 7.13 -4.87 -19.37
N SER A 65 5.91 -5.25 -19.77
CA SER A 65 5.68 -6.14 -20.91
C SER A 65 5.42 -5.35 -22.19
N PHE A 66 6.12 -5.73 -23.24
CA PHE A 66 6.12 -5.08 -24.54
C PHE A 66 5.72 -6.04 -25.65
N LEU A 67 5.16 -5.48 -26.72
CA LEU A 67 4.83 -6.18 -27.94
C LEU A 67 5.32 -5.35 -29.14
N ALA A 68 5.96 -6.02 -30.09
CA ALA A 68 6.14 -5.54 -31.45
C ALA A 68 5.34 -6.47 -32.37
N SER A 69 4.46 -5.94 -33.22
CA SER A 69 3.62 -6.77 -34.12
C SER A 69 3.73 -6.42 -35.60
N ASP A 70 4.79 -5.70 -35.98
CA ASP A 70 5.14 -5.52 -37.38
C ASP A 70 6.28 -6.50 -37.72
N PRO A 71 6.06 -7.45 -38.65
CA PRO A 71 7.08 -8.42 -39.03
C PRO A 71 8.33 -7.81 -39.67
N ASN A 72 8.28 -6.54 -40.09
CA ASN A 72 9.43 -5.82 -40.66
C ASN A 72 10.22 -5.04 -39.60
N ILE A 73 9.77 -5.03 -38.35
CA ILE A 73 10.38 -4.29 -37.26
C ILE A 73 11.12 -5.24 -36.32
N ASP A 74 12.41 -5.03 -36.16
CA ASP A 74 13.20 -5.77 -35.19
C ASP A 74 13.16 -5.08 -33.82
N ALA A 75 12.46 -5.69 -32.85
CA ALA A 75 12.44 -5.20 -31.47
C ALA A 75 13.84 -5.19 -30.81
N SER A 76 14.84 -5.83 -31.42
CA SER A 76 16.23 -5.77 -30.98
C SER A 76 16.78 -4.33 -30.96
N ASP A 77 16.32 -3.45 -31.85
CA ASP A 77 16.73 -2.03 -31.85
C ASP A 77 16.25 -1.30 -30.59
N PHE A 78 15.03 -1.59 -30.13
CA PHE A 78 14.52 -1.05 -28.87
C PHE A 78 15.30 -1.59 -27.69
N ILE A 79 15.54 -2.91 -27.65
CA ILE A 79 16.30 -3.55 -26.57
C ILE A 79 17.73 -3.00 -26.52
N ALA A 80 18.39 -2.85 -27.67
CA ALA A 80 19.72 -2.24 -27.76
C ALA A 80 19.70 -0.78 -27.29
N TYR A 81 18.67 -0.01 -27.65
CA TYR A 81 18.51 1.37 -27.22
C TYR A 81 18.38 1.52 -25.70
N VAL A 82 17.57 0.70 -25.05
CA VAL A 82 17.36 0.71 -23.59
C VAL A 82 18.47 -0.01 -22.80
N SER A 83 19.37 -0.71 -23.51
CA SER A 83 20.56 -1.33 -22.91
C SER A 83 21.74 -0.35 -22.80
N ASN A 84 21.59 0.89 -23.29
CA ASN A 84 22.62 1.90 -23.13
C ASN A 84 22.82 2.22 -21.63
N PRO A 85 24.08 2.44 -21.18
CA PRO A 85 24.33 2.76 -19.78
C PRO A 85 23.63 4.05 -19.33
N GLY A 86 23.04 4.01 -18.14
CA GLY A 86 22.46 5.18 -17.48
C GLY A 86 20.99 5.02 -17.11
N TYR A 87 20.40 6.12 -16.67
CA TYR A 87 18.97 6.22 -16.40
C TYR A 87 18.21 6.63 -17.64
N HIS A 88 17.08 5.95 -17.87
CA HIS A 88 16.11 6.27 -18.89
C HIS A 88 14.89 6.96 -18.29
N THR A 89 14.32 7.90 -19.04
CA THR A 89 13.09 8.59 -18.65
C THR A 89 11.90 7.97 -19.37
N LEU A 90 11.09 7.21 -18.63
CA LEU A 90 9.89 6.57 -19.16
C LEU A 90 8.67 7.47 -18.93
N TYR A 91 7.98 7.88 -19.99
CA TYR A 91 6.71 8.59 -19.91
C TYR A 91 5.58 7.72 -20.48
N VAL A 92 4.52 7.55 -19.70
CA VAL A 92 3.34 6.78 -20.10
C VAL A 92 2.16 7.74 -20.26
N PRO A 93 1.75 8.10 -21.49
CA PRO A 93 0.76 9.15 -21.74
C PRO A 93 -0.60 8.90 -21.10
N ILE A 94 -1.05 7.65 -21.06
CA ILE A 94 -2.33 7.29 -20.46
C ILE A 94 -2.32 7.50 -18.93
N LEU A 95 -1.14 7.41 -18.32
CA LEU A 95 -0.92 7.67 -16.91
C LEU A 95 -0.51 9.13 -16.67
N LYS A 96 -0.13 9.91 -17.68
CA LYS A 96 0.36 11.28 -17.51
C LYS A 96 1.51 11.43 -16.48
N ARG A 97 2.30 10.38 -16.27
CA ARG A 97 3.41 10.37 -15.30
C ARG A 97 4.69 9.85 -15.94
N THR A 98 5.80 10.28 -15.35
CA THR A 98 7.16 9.96 -15.80
C THR A 98 7.91 9.26 -14.67
N TRP A 99 8.75 8.29 -15.03
CA TRP A 99 9.63 7.55 -14.12
C TRP A 99 11.07 7.62 -14.63
N GLN A 100 12.02 7.65 -13.69
CA GLN A 100 13.45 7.54 -13.98
C GLN A 100 13.92 6.13 -13.63
N LEU A 101 14.32 5.37 -14.64
CA LEU A 101 14.47 3.92 -14.54
C LEU A 101 15.79 3.46 -15.14
N ARG A 102 16.41 2.44 -14.57
CA ARG A 102 17.58 1.76 -15.15
C ARG A 102 17.22 0.34 -15.54
N LEU A 103 17.65 -0.10 -16.72
CA LEU A 103 17.46 -1.50 -17.13
C LEU A 103 18.26 -2.42 -16.19
N SER A 104 17.63 -3.50 -15.73
CA SER A 104 18.25 -4.51 -14.88
C SER A 104 18.29 -5.88 -15.54
N ASP A 105 17.24 -6.27 -16.25
CA ASP A 105 17.15 -7.61 -16.84
C ASP A 105 16.16 -7.66 -18.02
N GLN A 106 16.28 -8.69 -18.84
CA GLN A 106 15.29 -9.09 -19.83
C GLN A 106 14.68 -10.44 -19.41
N LEU A 107 13.51 -10.39 -18.79
CA LEU A 107 12.86 -11.57 -18.19
C LEU A 107 12.29 -12.55 -19.22
N ALA A 108 11.84 -12.04 -20.36
CA ALA A 108 11.21 -12.86 -21.38
C ALA A 108 11.47 -12.32 -22.80
N ASN A 109 11.57 -13.24 -23.75
CA ASN A 109 11.68 -12.94 -25.17
C ASN A 109 11.05 -14.06 -26.01
N ARG A 110 9.84 -13.83 -26.52
CA ARG A 110 9.08 -14.78 -27.32
C ARG A 110 8.90 -14.23 -28.73
N VAL A 111 9.37 -14.99 -29.71
CA VAL A 111 9.28 -14.63 -31.13
C VAL A 111 8.20 -15.47 -31.80
N TYR A 112 7.26 -14.80 -32.44
CA TYR A 112 6.18 -15.36 -33.25
C TYR A 112 6.41 -14.97 -34.72
N PRO A 113 5.75 -15.64 -35.69
CA PRO A 113 5.94 -15.32 -37.11
C PRO A 113 5.67 -13.86 -37.50
N SER A 114 4.77 -13.17 -36.80
CA SER A 114 4.39 -11.78 -37.08
C SER A 114 4.44 -10.86 -35.87
N ALA A 115 5.02 -11.32 -34.75
CA ALA A 115 5.08 -10.54 -33.52
C ALA A 115 6.22 -10.99 -32.62
N ARG A 116 6.64 -10.12 -31.72
CA ARG A 116 7.61 -10.41 -30.67
C ARG A 116 7.11 -9.83 -29.36
N GLU A 117 6.90 -10.71 -28.39
CA GLU A 117 6.54 -10.34 -27.02
C GLU A 117 7.78 -10.46 -26.14
N PHE A 118 8.05 -9.45 -25.33
CA PHE A 118 9.19 -9.48 -24.42
C PHE A 118 8.87 -8.68 -23.16
N SER A 119 9.59 -8.97 -22.08
CA SER A 119 9.43 -8.24 -20.82
C SER A 119 10.79 -7.81 -20.31
N LEU A 120 10.88 -6.55 -19.91
CA LEU A 120 12.09 -5.95 -19.36
C LEU A 120 11.84 -5.62 -17.89
N LYS A 121 12.86 -5.92 -17.07
CA LYS A 121 12.91 -5.51 -15.67
C LYS A 121 13.72 -4.23 -15.59
N PHE A 122 13.11 -3.20 -15.04
CA PHE A 122 13.73 -1.95 -14.67
C PHE A 122 13.79 -1.81 -13.15
N ILE A 123 14.69 -0.96 -12.68
CA ILE A 123 14.77 -0.54 -11.28
C ILE A 123 14.62 0.98 -11.22
N GLU A 124 13.73 1.45 -10.36
CA GLU A 124 13.69 2.84 -9.89
C GLU A 124 14.55 2.90 -8.61
N ASP A 125 15.83 3.26 -8.77
CA ASP A 125 16.82 3.25 -7.68
C ASP A 125 16.50 4.31 -6.60
N ALA A 126 15.90 5.44 -6.99
CA ALA A 126 15.55 6.55 -6.11
C ALA A 126 14.10 7.01 -6.33
N PRO A 127 13.12 6.33 -5.72
CA PRO A 127 11.72 6.72 -5.87
C PRO A 127 11.45 8.13 -5.37
N VAL A 128 10.64 8.87 -6.12
CA VAL A 128 10.23 10.23 -5.74
C VAL A 128 9.27 10.16 -4.56
N ARG A 129 9.62 10.82 -3.46
CA ARG A 129 8.70 10.95 -2.32
C ARG A 129 7.57 11.93 -2.66
N PRO A 130 6.31 11.53 -2.49
CA PRO A 130 5.20 12.45 -2.63
C PRO A 130 5.20 13.48 -1.50
N VAL A 131 4.62 14.64 -1.77
CA VAL A 131 4.47 15.72 -0.78
C VAL A 131 3.07 15.62 -0.17
N ALA A 132 2.98 15.71 1.15
CA ALA A 132 1.70 15.73 1.83
C ALA A 132 0.89 16.96 1.41
N SER A 133 -0.35 16.72 0.99
CA SER A 133 -1.29 17.76 0.56
C SER A 133 -2.71 17.28 0.80
N LEU A 134 -3.67 18.21 0.89
CA LEU A 134 -5.09 17.87 0.91
C LEU A 134 -5.51 17.34 -0.47
N PRO A 135 -5.96 16.08 -0.59
CA PRO A 135 -6.45 15.52 -1.85
C PRO A 135 -7.86 16.03 -2.18
N ASP A 136 -8.23 16.00 -3.46
CA ASP A 136 -9.62 16.13 -3.93
C ASP A 136 -9.87 15.11 -5.05
N PRO A 137 -10.60 14.00 -4.77
CA PRO A 137 -10.92 13.01 -5.80
C PRO A 137 -11.88 13.56 -6.86
N GLY A 138 -12.52 14.71 -6.63
CA GLY A 138 -13.52 15.33 -7.51
C GLY A 138 -14.81 14.52 -7.60
N LEU A 139 -15.04 13.61 -6.65
CA LEU A 139 -16.17 12.68 -6.61
C LEU A 139 -16.60 12.48 -5.15
N PHE A 140 -17.88 12.20 -4.93
CA PHE A 140 -18.33 11.68 -3.65
C PHE A 140 -17.89 10.22 -3.50
N ILE A 141 -17.12 9.96 -2.44
CA ILE A 141 -16.61 8.64 -2.07
C ILE A 141 -17.31 8.21 -0.80
N ARG A 142 -17.79 6.96 -0.76
CA ARG A 142 -18.42 6.43 0.44
C ARG A 142 -17.35 6.04 1.44
N ASP A 143 -17.52 6.46 2.68
CA ASP A 143 -16.64 6.05 3.77
C ASP A 143 -16.70 4.53 3.99
N SER A 144 -15.51 3.96 4.16
CA SER A 144 -15.31 2.54 4.46
C SER A 144 -15.10 2.26 5.95
N GLY A 145 -15.11 3.30 6.80
CA GLY A 145 -14.95 3.22 8.25
C GLY A 145 -13.49 3.19 8.72
N TYR A 146 -12.59 3.84 7.98
CA TYR A 146 -11.16 3.89 8.31
C TYR A 146 -10.60 5.30 8.14
N GLU A 147 -9.88 5.76 9.14
CA GLU A 147 -9.23 7.08 9.13
C GLU A 147 -7.75 6.93 9.51
N LEU A 148 -6.88 7.66 8.81
CA LEU A 148 -5.46 7.76 9.13
C LEU A 148 -5.21 9.10 9.81
N ASP A 149 -4.87 9.09 11.09
CA ASP A 149 -4.73 10.28 11.94
C ASP A 149 -5.93 11.24 11.80
N GLY A 150 -7.14 10.70 11.92
CA GLY A 150 -8.40 11.46 11.82
C GLY A 150 -8.78 11.92 10.41
N VAL A 151 -8.08 11.48 9.35
CA VAL A 151 -8.45 11.75 7.96
C VAL A 151 -9.02 10.49 7.32
N SER A 152 -10.28 10.54 6.91
CA SER A 152 -10.97 9.41 6.27
C SER A 152 -10.27 8.97 5.00
N PHE A 153 -10.18 7.66 4.78
CA PHE A 153 -9.67 7.09 3.52
C PHE A 153 -10.48 7.60 2.31
N ALA A 154 -11.77 7.90 2.50
CA ALA A 154 -12.63 8.43 1.46
C ALA A 154 -12.14 9.81 0.94
N ASP A 155 -11.55 10.63 1.81
CA ASP A 155 -11.01 11.94 1.42
C ASP A 155 -9.80 11.79 0.49
N TYR A 156 -9.00 10.75 0.70
CA TYR A 156 -7.94 10.36 -0.23
C TYR A 156 -8.44 9.70 -1.52
N GLY A 157 -9.75 9.55 -1.70
CA GLY A 157 -10.31 8.82 -2.83
C GLY A 157 -10.16 7.30 -2.72
N VAL A 158 -9.86 6.77 -1.53
CA VAL A 158 -9.62 5.34 -1.27
C VAL A 158 -10.88 4.70 -0.70
N VAL A 159 -11.28 3.58 -1.29
CA VAL A 159 -12.34 2.71 -0.76
C VAL A 159 -11.71 1.40 -0.34
N VAL A 160 -12.02 0.91 0.86
CA VAL A 160 -11.54 -0.38 1.37
C VAL A 160 -12.54 -1.48 1.02
N ASP A 161 -12.12 -2.42 0.18
CA ASP A 161 -12.94 -3.56 -0.25
C ASP A 161 -12.84 -4.73 0.74
N VAL A 162 -11.62 -5.02 1.22
CA VAL A 162 -11.36 -6.15 2.13
C VAL A 162 -10.22 -5.80 3.08
N ALA A 163 -10.49 -5.84 4.38
CA ALA A 163 -9.49 -5.76 5.45
C ALA A 163 -10.00 -6.33 6.77
N ARG A 164 -11.28 -6.07 7.08
CA ARG A 164 -11.94 -6.34 8.37
C ARG A 164 -11.62 -7.70 9.00
N ASN A 165 -11.74 -8.80 8.27
CA ASN A 165 -11.54 -10.14 8.87
C ASN A 165 -10.09 -10.38 9.32
N GLU A 166 -9.12 -9.86 8.57
CA GLU A 166 -7.70 -9.97 8.92
C GLU A 166 -7.36 -8.96 10.03
N LEU A 167 -7.95 -7.77 9.97
CA LEU A 167 -7.81 -6.74 11.00
C LEU A 167 -8.35 -7.20 12.36
N LEU A 168 -9.52 -7.84 12.42
CA LEU A 168 -10.11 -8.31 13.68
C LEU A 168 -9.49 -9.62 14.20
N LYS A 169 -8.61 -10.25 13.42
CA LYS A 169 -7.84 -11.39 13.92
C LYS A 169 -6.81 -10.88 14.92
N ALA A 170 -6.86 -11.41 16.15
CA ALA A 170 -5.85 -11.13 17.16
C ALA A 170 -4.45 -11.53 16.65
N PRO A 171 -3.38 -10.78 17.02
CA PRO A 171 -2.03 -11.22 16.72
C PRO A 171 -1.71 -12.56 17.38
N ALA A 172 -0.59 -13.17 16.99
CA ALA A 172 -0.11 -14.36 17.66
C ALA A 172 0.34 -14.01 19.08
N ALA A 173 0.10 -14.91 20.05
CA ALA A 173 0.71 -14.76 21.37
C ALA A 173 2.22 -14.94 21.26
N LYS A 174 3.00 -14.07 21.92
CA LYS A 174 4.44 -14.26 22.06
C LYS A 174 4.71 -15.52 22.86
N LYS A 175 5.85 -16.15 22.59
CA LYS A 175 6.26 -17.34 23.31
C LYS A 175 6.95 -16.96 24.61
N ASN A 176 6.28 -17.21 25.73
CA ASN A 176 6.86 -17.04 27.06
C ASN A 176 7.89 -18.12 27.38
N LEU A 177 8.47 -18.02 28.58
CA LEU A 177 9.41 -19.00 29.10
C LEU A 177 8.83 -20.42 29.02
N CYS A 178 9.50 -21.24 28.22
CA CYS A 178 9.13 -22.63 27.99
C CYS A 178 10.32 -23.54 28.30
N ARG A 179 10.15 -24.46 29.24
CA ARG A 179 11.16 -25.46 29.61
C ARG A 179 10.67 -26.86 29.26
N LYS A 180 11.51 -27.62 28.56
CA LYS A 180 11.29 -29.04 28.28
C LYS A 180 12.31 -29.84 29.08
N VAL A 181 11.83 -30.76 29.90
CA VAL A 181 12.68 -31.62 30.74
C VAL A 181 12.55 -33.05 30.22
N SER A 182 13.67 -33.72 29.96
CA SER A 182 13.68 -35.05 29.30
C SER A 182 12.99 -36.14 30.10
N THR A 183 12.82 -35.95 31.41
CA THR A 183 12.22 -36.91 32.34
C THR A 183 10.72 -36.70 32.54
N THR A 184 10.10 -35.76 31.82
CA THR A 184 8.69 -35.41 32.02
C THR A 184 8.02 -35.27 30.66
N ASP A 185 6.82 -35.83 30.52
CA ASP A 185 6.02 -35.65 29.32
C ASP A 185 5.54 -34.20 29.22
N GLY A 186 5.58 -33.64 28.00
CA GLY A 186 5.11 -32.29 27.73
C GLY A 186 6.15 -31.20 28.00
N GLN A 187 5.69 -30.05 28.52
CA GLN A 187 6.52 -28.87 28.76
C GLN A 187 6.01 -28.08 29.97
N ILE A 188 6.91 -27.35 30.61
CA ILE A 188 6.59 -26.36 31.64
C ILE A 188 6.56 -25.00 30.93
N TYR A 189 5.43 -24.30 30.99
CA TYR A 189 5.22 -23.02 30.31
C TYR A 189 4.77 -21.98 31.33
N ASP A 190 5.30 -20.76 31.22
CA ASP A 190 4.84 -19.62 32.00
C ASP A 190 3.52 -19.08 31.44
N VAL A 191 2.45 -19.29 32.19
CA VAL A 191 1.06 -18.95 31.81
C VAL A 191 0.57 -17.64 32.40
N ASP A 192 1.35 -16.99 33.28
CA ASP A 192 0.88 -15.84 34.06
C ASP A 192 0.93 -14.53 33.25
N HIS A 193 1.68 -14.52 32.15
CA HIS A 193 1.75 -13.40 31.22
C HIS A 193 1.20 -13.80 29.86
N LEU A 194 0.43 -12.94 29.20
CA LEU A 194 0.00 -13.14 27.82
C LEU A 194 0.17 -11.82 27.09
N VAL A 195 1.21 -11.78 26.26
CA VAL A 195 1.47 -10.66 25.36
C VAL A 195 1.43 -11.13 23.92
N PHE A 196 1.15 -10.20 23.03
CA PHE A 196 0.90 -10.44 21.62
C PHE A 196 2.01 -9.87 20.76
N GLU A 197 2.32 -10.56 19.67
CA GLU A 197 3.19 -10.07 18.61
C GLU A 197 2.57 -8.84 17.93
N SER A 198 3.39 -8.08 17.20
CA SER A 198 2.87 -7.19 16.16
C SER A 198 2.18 -7.99 15.04
N LYS A 199 1.42 -7.33 14.17
CA LYS A 199 0.83 -8.01 13.01
C LYS A 199 0.82 -7.16 11.77
N ASP A 200 0.91 -7.83 10.63
CA ASP A 200 0.67 -7.27 9.33
C ASP A 200 -0.80 -7.46 8.96
N VAL A 201 -1.44 -6.44 8.39
CA VAL A 201 -2.77 -6.56 7.78
C VAL A 201 -2.72 -5.95 6.39
N THR A 202 -3.24 -6.69 5.41
CA THR A 202 -3.30 -6.21 4.02
C THR A 202 -4.68 -5.71 3.68
N PHE A 203 -4.77 -4.42 3.40
CA PHE A 203 -5.97 -3.75 2.93
C PHE A 203 -6.05 -3.90 1.42
N LYS A 204 -7.13 -4.49 0.91
CA LYS A 204 -7.49 -4.45 -0.50
C LYS A 204 -8.41 -3.27 -0.73
N CYS A 205 -8.02 -2.42 -1.67
CA CYS A 205 -8.65 -1.13 -1.89
C CYS A 205 -8.75 -0.82 -3.37
N HIS A 206 -9.49 0.25 -3.67
CA HIS A 206 -9.38 0.93 -4.93
C HIS A 206 -9.40 2.45 -4.76
N PHE A 207 -8.60 3.12 -5.58
CA PHE A 207 -8.72 4.56 -5.79
C PHE A 207 -9.85 4.85 -6.77
N LYS A 208 -10.64 5.89 -6.50
CA LYS A 208 -11.66 6.41 -7.39
C LYS A 208 -11.54 7.92 -7.50
N ALA A 209 -11.28 8.42 -8.70
CA ALA A 209 -11.10 9.85 -8.96
C ALA A 209 -11.72 10.28 -10.30
N VAL A 210 -12.11 11.55 -10.44
CA VAL A 210 -12.77 12.09 -11.64
C VAL A 210 -11.86 12.08 -12.88
N SER A 211 -10.54 12.12 -12.67
CA SER A 211 -9.54 12.18 -13.74
C SER A 211 -8.22 11.54 -13.32
N MET A 212 -7.32 11.34 -14.28
CA MET A 212 -5.97 10.83 -14.00
C MET A 212 -5.14 11.83 -13.17
N ASP A 213 -5.38 13.13 -13.33
CA ASP A 213 -4.67 14.16 -12.56
C ASP A 213 -5.13 14.14 -11.09
N ALA A 214 -6.45 14.05 -10.85
CA ALA A 214 -7.01 13.88 -9.51
C ALA A 214 -6.56 12.56 -8.88
N PHE A 215 -6.49 11.46 -9.65
CA PHE A 215 -5.96 10.18 -9.18
C PHE A 215 -4.54 10.32 -8.63
N TRP A 216 -3.63 11.02 -9.33
CA TRP A 216 -2.27 11.18 -8.84
C TRP A 216 -2.16 12.09 -7.62
N GLN A 217 -3.00 13.12 -7.51
CA GLN A 217 -3.08 13.94 -6.29
C GLN A 217 -3.52 13.09 -5.10
N CYS A 218 -4.58 12.29 -5.27
CA CYS A 218 -5.06 11.33 -4.27
C CYS A 218 -4.00 10.30 -3.89
N TYR A 219 -3.36 9.68 -4.88
CA TYR A 219 -2.30 8.69 -4.71
C TYR A 219 -1.12 9.28 -3.94
N ASP A 220 -0.61 10.44 -4.37
CA ASP A 220 0.55 11.09 -3.74
C ASP A 220 0.19 11.52 -2.31
N ALA A 221 -0.99 12.10 -2.08
CA ALA A 221 -1.44 12.49 -0.74
C ALA A 221 -1.56 11.30 0.21
N PHE A 222 -2.19 10.20 -0.23
CA PHE A 222 -2.39 9.00 0.58
C PHE A 222 -1.06 8.37 0.99
N PHE A 223 -0.18 8.14 0.02
CA PHE A 223 1.13 7.55 0.31
C PHE A 223 2.05 8.51 1.04
N ALA A 224 1.94 9.83 0.85
CA ALA A 224 2.67 10.81 1.64
C ALA A 224 2.24 10.79 3.12
N ALA A 225 0.94 10.67 3.40
CA ALA A 225 0.42 10.56 4.76
C ALA A 225 0.91 9.27 5.45
N LEU A 226 0.90 8.15 4.72
CA LEU A 226 1.34 6.85 5.22
C LEU A 226 2.82 6.74 5.60
N ILE A 227 3.68 7.58 5.01
CA ILE A 227 5.15 7.54 5.23
C ILE A 227 5.68 8.72 6.03
N GLN A 228 4.82 9.48 6.69
CA GLN A 228 5.26 10.51 7.63
C GLN A 228 6.09 9.88 8.76
N PRO A 229 6.99 10.66 9.39
CA PRO A 229 7.63 10.24 10.63
C PRO A 229 6.63 9.83 11.71
N GLU A 230 7.11 9.03 12.64
CA GLU A 230 6.35 8.44 13.76
C GLU A 230 5.31 7.40 13.33
N GLU A 231 4.70 6.74 14.31
CA GLU A 231 3.57 5.84 14.08
C GLU A 231 2.35 6.62 13.59
N ARG A 232 1.60 6.00 12.70
CA ARG A 232 0.29 6.48 12.25
C ARG A 232 -0.78 5.86 13.13
N GLN A 233 -1.82 6.63 13.43
CA GLN A 233 -3.00 6.10 14.12
C GLN A 233 -4.06 5.74 13.10
N LEU A 234 -4.44 4.46 13.07
CA LEU A 234 -5.56 4.01 12.23
C LEU A 234 -6.81 3.86 13.09
N TYR A 235 -7.76 4.78 12.93
CA TYR A 235 -9.09 4.65 13.48
C TYR A 235 -9.92 3.63 12.69
N VAL A 236 -10.70 2.81 13.40
CA VAL A 236 -11.55 1.77 12.83
C VAL A 236 -12.96 1.90 13.40
N ASP A 237 -13.89 2.39 12.58
CA ASP A 237 -15.29 2.65 12.97
C ASP A 237 -15.99 1.41 13.56
N TYR A 238 -15.66 0.21 13.06
CA TYR A 238 -16.27 -1.03 13.55
C TYR A 238 -15.88 -1.42 14.98
N THR A 239 -14.75 -0.94 15.47
CA THR A 239 -14.29 -1.17 16.85
C THR A 239 -14.41 0.08 17.70
N GLY A 240 -14.48 1.27 17.09
CA GLY A 240 -14.41 2.55 17.78
C GLY A 240 -13.02 2.90 18.30
N GLU A 241 -11.99 2.19 17.84
CA GLU A 241 -10.63 2.23 18.40
C GLU A 241 -9.62 2.75 17.38
N GLU A 242 -8.54 3.34 17.89
CA GLU A 242 -7.35 3.69 17.12
C GLU A 242 -6.23 2.68 17.39
N TYR A 243 -5.53 2.29 16.33
CA TYR A 243 -4.42 1.37 16.42
C TYR A 243 -3.14 1.97 15.82
N PRO A 244 -2.02 1.96 16.56
CA PRO A 244 -0.75 2.44 16.05
C PRO A 244 -0.21 1.51 14.98
N CYS A 245 0.24 2.08 13.87
CA CYS A 245 0.71 1.33 12.73
C CYS A 245 1.70 2.10 11.85
N TYR A 246 2.37 1.39 10.94
CA TYR A 246 3.15 2.01 9.89
C TYR A 246 3.02 1.26 8.56
N TYR A 247 3.26 1.99 7.47
CA TYR A 247 3.22 1.44 6.13
C TYR A 247 4.42 0.51 5.87
N LYS A 248 4.13 -0.71 5.39
CA LYS A 248 5.16 -1.67 4.99
C LYS A 248 5.41 -1.66 3.49
N GLN A 249 4.37 -1.87 2.70
CA GLN A 249 4.47 -2.07 1.26
C GLN A 249 3.11 -1.95 0.57
N SER A 250 3.13 -1.87 -0.76
CA SER A 250 1.94 -1.91 -1.60
C SER A 250 2.13 -2.91 -2.75
N SER A 251 1.02 -3.40 -3.30
CA SER A 251 1.03 -4.39 -4.36
C SER A 251 -0.32 -4.43 -5.10
N GLY A 252 -0.43 -5.33 -6.08
CA GLY A 252 -1.73 -5.65 -6.68
C GLY A 252 -2.34 -4.56 -7.55
N PHE A 253 -1.57 -3.58 -7.99
CA PHE A 253 -2.09 -2.46 -8.77
C PHE A 253 -2.69 -2.91 -10.10
N LYS A 254 -3.92 -2.47 -10.37
CA LYS A 254 -4.61 -2.76 -11.61
C LYS A 254 -5.58 -1.63 -11.97
N ILE A 255 -5.37 -1.04 -13.13
CA ILE A 255 -6.28 -0.03 -13.67
C ILE A 255 -7.50 -0.72 -14.26
N LEU A 256 -8.66 -0.49 -13.65
CA LEU A 256 -9.95 -0.99 -14.10
C LEU A 256 -10.60 -0.05 -15.10
N SER A 257 -10.51 1.26 -14.86
CA SER A 257 -11.05 2.30 -15.72
C SER A 257 -10.12 3.50 -15.77
N ILE A 258 -10.00 4.08 -16.95
CA ILE A 258 -9.27 5.33 -17.22
C ILE A 258 -10.20 6.45 -17.71
N SER A 259 -11.46 6.11 -18.00
CA SER A 259 -12.42 6.98 -18.67
C SER A 259 -13.56 7.30 -17.70
N ASN A 260 -13.33 8.35 -16.91
CA ASN A 260 -14.20 9.00 -15.92
C ASN A 260 -15.36 8.14 -15.35
N PRO A 261 -15.22 7.59 -14.11
CA PRO A 261 -14.10 7.81 -13.20
C PRO A 261 -12.87 6.96 -13.55
N VAL A 262 -11.69 7.43 -13.13
CA VAL A 262 -10.49 6.59 -13.03
C VAL A 262 -10.66 5.67 -11.82
N LEU A 263 -10.43 4.38 -12.02
CA LEU A 263 -10.57 3.34 -11.01
C LEU A 263 -9.32 2.45 -11.03
N VAL A 264 -8.61 2.39 -9.90
CA VAL A 264 -7.36 1.63 -9.74
C VAL A 264 -7.45 0.76 -8.50
N GLU A 265 -7.54 -0.55 -8.69
CA GLU A 265 -7.40 -1.54 -7.60
C GLU A 265 -5.95 -1.56 -7.13
N PHE A 266 -5.75 -1.74 -5.83
CA PHE A 266 -4.44 -1.97 -5.23
C PHE A 266 -4.59 -2.66 -3.87
N SER A 267 -3.46 -3.00 -3.26
CA SER A 267 -3.41 -3.41 -1.87
C SER A 267 -2.23 -2.76 -1.19
N PHE A 268 -2.36 -2.49 0.10
CA PHE A 268 -1.25 -2.05 0.93
C PHE A 268 -1.27 -2.77 2.27
N THR A 269 -0.10 -2.91 2.87
CA THR A 269 0.07 -3.61 4.14
C THR A 269 0.50 -2.60 5.20
N LEU A 270 -0.23 -2.56 6.30
CA LEU A 270 0.15 -1.88 7.52
C LEU A 270 0.69 -2.90 8.51
N VAL A 271 1.75 -2.53 9.23
CA VAL A 271 2.18 -3.24 10.43
C VAL A 271 1.57 -2.52 11.62
N PHE A 272 0.72 -3.20 12.37
CA PHE A 272 0.22 -2.71 13.65
C PHE A 272 1.25 -3.04 14.71
N THR A 273 1.84 -2.00 15.28
CA THR A 273 2.94 -2.15 16.23
C THR A 273 2.42 -2.73 17.54
N VAL A 274 1.25 -2.29 17.99
CA VAL A 274 0.48 -2.88 19.11
C VAL A 274 -0.97 -3.08 18.67
N PHE A 275 -1.59 -4.21 19.03
CA PHE A 275 -2.99 -4.47 18.67
C PHE A 275 -3.69 -5.40 19.67
N ARG A 276 -4.77 -4.93 20.28
CA ARG A 276 -5.71 -5.75 21.04
C ARG A 276 -7.13 -5.51 20.53
N VAL A 277 -7.91 -6.58 20.39
CA VAL A 277 -9.37 -6.44 20.24
C VAL A 277 -9.91 -6.22 21.65
N GLY A 278 -10.48 -5.04 21.91
CA GLY A 278 -11.09 -4.70 23.19
C GLY A 278 -12.32 -5.56 23.51
N GLU A 279 -12.75 -5.52 24.76
CA GLU A 279 -14.06 -6.06 25.16
C GLU A 279 -15.17 -5.18 24.56
N THR A 280 -16.41 -5.69 24.52
CA THR A 280 -17.54 -4.86 24.10
C THR A 280 -17.88 -3.88 25.23
N GLU A 281 -17.68 -2.60 24.98
CA GLU A 281 -18.10 -1.52 25.88
C GLU A 281 -19.55 -1.09 25.58
N TYR A 282 -20.30 -0.80 26.64
CA TYR A 282 -21.70 -0.35 26.54
C TYR A 282 -21.79 1.11 26.96
N LEU A 283 -21.50 2.02 26.03
CA LEU A 283 -21.50 3.45 26.31
C LEU A 283 -22.92 4.04 26.24
N LEU A 284 -23.23 4.94 27.18
CA LEU A 284 -24.48 5.68 27.17
C LEU A 284 -24.48 6.72 26.04
N ALA A 285 -25.48 6.64 25.15
CA ALA A 285 -25.67 7.58 24.06
C ALA A 285 -27.09 8.16 24.02
N THR A 286 -27.24 9.32 23.38
CA THR A 286 -28.55 9.89 23.04
C THR A 286 -29.25 9.04 21.97
N GLU A 287 -30.55 9.28 21.75
CA GLU A 287 -31.30 8.63 20.66
C GLU A 287 -30.70 8.93 19.26
N GLY A 288 -29.95 10.04 19.13
CA GLY A 288 -29.21 10.42 17.92
C GLY A 288 -27.85 9.74 17.76
N GLY A 289 -27.42 8.91 18.72
CA GLY A 289 -26.13 8.23 18.72
C GLY A 289 -24.95 9.05 19.25
N GLU A 290 -25.20 10.26 19.76
CA GLU A 290 -24.16 11.08 20.41
C GLU A 290 -23.85 10.53 21.80
N LEU A 291 -22.57 10.29 22.10
CA LEU A 291 -22.13 9.79 23.41
C LEU A 291 -22.40 10.82 24.50
N ILE A 292 -22.95 10.37 25.63
CA ILE A 292 -23.16 11.21 26.82
C ILE A 292 -21.87 11.22 27.62
N VAL A 293 -21.29 12.42 27.74
CA VAL A 293 -20.05 12.67 28.48
C VAL A 293 -20.33 13.37 29.81
N LEU A 294 -19.41 13.26 30.76
CA LEU A 294 -19.46 13.98 32.03
C LEU A 294 -19.33 15.49 31.81
N GLU A 295 -20.12 16.29 32.54
CA GLU A 295 -20.09 17.76 32.42
C GLU A 295 -18.75 18.37 32.86
N ASP A 296 -17.99 17.68 33.73
CA ASP A 296 -16.78 18.21 34.36
C ASP A 296 -15.60 18.36 33.38
N ASP A 297 -15.46 17.44 32.43
CA ASP A 297 -14.39 17.45 31.42
C ASP A 297 -14.91 17.51 29.97
N GLY A 298 -16.16 17.14 29.73
CA GLY A 298 -16.75 17.08 28.38
C GLY A 298 -16.14 16.01 27.47
N GLU A 299 -15.35 15.08 28.04
CA GLU A 299 -14.61 14.06 27.29
C GLU A 299 -14.89 12.64 27.82
N THR A 300 -15.05 12.49 29.14
CA THR A 300 -15.23 11.17 29.74
C THR A 300 -16.63 10.63 29.47
N VAL A 301 -16.72 9.51 28.77
CA VAL A 301 -17.98 8.81 28.45
C VAL A 301 -18.46 7.92 29.61
N ILE A 302 -19.78 7.72 29.71
CA ILE A 302 -20.39 6.87 30.74
C ILE A 302 -20.50 5.44 30.21
N ASP A 303 -19.66 4.53 30.74
CA ASP A 303 -19.80 3.09 30.56
C ASP A 303 -20.90 2.52 31.46
N LEU A 304 -21.87 1.85 30.87
CA LEU A 304 -22.99 1.19 31.56
C LEU A 304 -22.58 -0.16 32.15
N GLY A 305 -21.42 -0.69 31.76
CA GLY A 305 -20.93 -2.01 32.13
C GLY A 305 -21.79 -3.14 31.58
N TYR A 306 -21.39 -4.38 31.87
CA TYR A 306 -22.24 -5.54 31.61
C TYR A 306 -23.45 -5.52 32.56
N GLY A 307 -24.66 -5.46 31.99
CA GLY A 307 -25.85 -5.84 32.73
C GLY A 307 -25.80 -7.33 33.05
N GLU A 308 -25.55 -7.68 34.32
CA GLU A 308 -25.89 -9.02 34.84
C GLU A 308 -27.42 -9.25 34.85
#